data_AF-A0AAU4THI4-F1
#
_entry.id   AF-A0AAU4THI4-F1
#
_cell.length_a   1.000
_cell.length_b   1.000
_cell.length_c   1.000
_cell.angle_alpha   90.00
_cell.angle_beta   90.00
_cell.angle_gamma   90.00
#
_symmetry.space_group_name_H-M   'P 1'
#
loop_
_entity.id
_entity.type
_entity.pdbx_description
1 polymer ?
#
loop_
_entity_poly.entity_id
_entity_poly.type
_entity_poly.pdbx_seq_one_letter_code
_entity_poly.pdbx_strand_id
1 'polypeptide(L)'
;MNVLCCAACGLRLTEPVRRIDEMPEYPGWDGRPDAEGRRHGPASVPRGVYVVDPLPFGAPFEPCEDEDAYDGIVPGGMWMSDERGSLVSAGPCGTYVLHPLDVVDLGFHPDTSRISGCCGLSPYYGVNRVCSCGAEVAITASDCSGGYETRLVPDTVRVESAP
;
A
#
# COMPACT_ATOMS: atom_id res chain seq x y z
N MET A 1 15.15 7.47 -14.36
CA MET A 1 13.91 6.75 -13.99
C MET A 1 14.31 5.42 -13.40
N ASN A 2 13.50 4.85 -12.52
CA ASN A 2 13.78 3.58 -11.87
C ASN A 2 12.73 2.55 -12.26
N VAL A 3 13.13 1.28 -12.23
CA VAL A 3 12.23 0.14 -12.33
C VAL A 3 12.37 -0.65 -11.03
N LEU A 4 11.25 -0.96 -10.39
CA LEU A 4 11.26 -1.77 -9.17
C LEU A 4 11.00 -3.23 -9.58
N CYS A 5 11.95 -4.10 -9.24
CA CYS A 5 11.97 -5.51 -9.63
C CYS A 5 11.83 -6.39 -8.39
N CYS A 6 11.24 -7.57 -8.54
CA CYS A 6 11.18 -8.57 -7.49
C CYS A 6 12.61 -9.00 -7.13
N ALA A 7 12.95 -8.93 -5.84
CA ALA A 7 14.27 -9.33 -5.36
C ALA A 7 14.52 -10.85 -5.52
N ALA A 8 13.47 -11.66 -5.55
CA ALA A 8 13.58 -13.12 -5.65
C ALA A 8 13.86 -13.60 -7.09
N CYS A 9 13.11 -13.11 -8.08
CA CYS A 9 13.19 -13.60 -9.46
C CYS A 9 13.62 -12.56 -10.50
N GLY A 10 13.78 -11.29 -10.12
CA GLY A 10 14.14 -10.19 -11.03
C GLY A 10 13.01 -9.72 -11.93
N LEU A 11 11.79 -10.24 -11.78
CA LEU A 11 10.65 -9.78 -12.58
C LEU A 11 10.37 -8.30 -12.28
N ARG A 12 10.18 -7.52 -13.33
CA ARG A 12 9.73 -6.14 -13.25
C ARG A 12 8.35 -6.06 -12.60
N LEU A 13 8.22 -5.24 -11.56
CA LEU A 13 6.96 -5.03 -10.82
C LEU A 13 6.31 -3.68 -11.14
N THR A 14 7.02 -2.75 -11.77
CA THR A 14 6.50 -1.42 -12.09
C THR A 14 6.84 -0.96 -13.50
N GLU A 15 6.01 -0.07 -14.05
CA GLU A 15 6.45 0.82 -15.13
C GLU A 15 7.64 1.71 -14.68
N PRO A 16 8.39 2.41 -15.55
CA PRO A 16 9.49 3.24 -15.10
C PRO A 16 8.92 4.41 -14.29
N VAL A 17 9.38 4.56 -13.05
CA VAL A 17 8.88 5.54 -12.09
C VAL A 17 10.01 6.43 -11.59
N ARG A 18 9.68 7.68 -11.24
CA ARG A 18 10.62 8.64 -10.66
C ARG A 18 10.48 8.66 -9.16
N ARG A 19 11.60 8.60 -8.44
CA ARG A 19 11.59 8.81 -6.99
C ARG A 19 11.28 10.27 -6.66
N ILE A 20 10.41 10.50 -5.68
CA ILE A 20 10.28 11.78 -4.97
C ILE A 20 10.74 11.59 -3.51
N ASP A 21 11.14 12.69 -2.86
CA ASP A 21 11.80 12.64 -1.56
C ASP A 21 10.81 12.58 -0.40
N GLU A 22 9.66 13.25 -0.54
CA GLU A 22 8.64 13.39 0.50
C GLU A 22 7.30 12.85 0.03
N MET A 23 6.58 12.23 0.96
CA MET A 23 5.22 11.74 0.75
C MET A 23 4.29 12.94 0.57
N PRO A 24 3.51 13.02 -0.52
CA PRO A 24 2.48 14.03 -0.66
C PRO A 24 1.47 13.95 0.49
N GLU A 25 0.86 15.07 0.82
CA GLU A 25 -0.30 15.05 1.72
C GLU A 25 -1.37 14.13 1.15
N TYR A 26 -1.96 13.29 2.00
CA TYR A 26 -3.03 12.40 1.59
C TYR A 26 -4.19 13.24 1.04
N PRO A 27 -4.62 12.99 -0.20
CA PRO A 27 -5.72 13.75 -0.76
C PRO A 27 -7.00 13.46 0.03
N GLY A 28 -7.73 14.53 0.36
CA GLY A 28 -9.03 14.40 1.00
C GLY A 28 -10.00 13.62 0.11
N TRP A 29 -10.84 12.80 0.73
CA TRP A 29 -11.82 11.98 0.04
C TRP A 29 -13.23 12.30 0.53
N ASP A 30 -14.14 12.58 -0.40
CA ASP A 30 -15.51 13.01 -0.12
C ASP A 30 -16.53 11.87 -0.15
N GLY A 31 -16.07 10.62 -0.28
CA GLY A 31 -16.93 9.43 -0.35
C GLY A 31 -17.62 9.23 -1.71
N ARG A 32 -17.41 10.12 -2.68
CA ARG A 32 -18.12 10.08 -3.96
C ARG A 32 -17.39 9.18 -4.97
N PRO A 33 -18.13 8.52 -5.87
CA PRO A 33 -17.51 7.82 -6.98
C PRO A 33 -16.79 8.79 -7.91
N ASP A 34 -15.70 8.32 -8.53
CA ASP A 34 -15.03 9.02 -9.62
C ASP A 34 -15.87 9.05 -10.91
N ALA A 35 -15.33 9.66 -11.97
CA ALA A 35 -16.00 9.78 -13.27
C ALA A 35 -16.36 8.42 -13.89
N GLU A 36 -15.63 7.36 -13.53
CA GLU A 36 -15.87 5.99 -13.97
C GLU A 36 -16.74 5.19 -12.98
N GLY A 37 -17.27 5.84 -11.95
CA GLY A 37 -18.14 5.22 -10.94
C GLY A 37 -17.40 4.39 -9.90
N ARG A 38 -16.05 4.43 -9.86
CA ARG A 38 -15.24 3.72 -8.86
C ARG A 38 -15.26 4.52 -7.55
N ARG A 39 -15.34 3.82 -6.43
CA ARG A 39 -15.51 4.42 -5.10
C ARG A 39 -14.23 4.45 -4.26
N HIS A 40 -13.08 4.09 -4.83
CA HIS A 40 -11.82 4.22 -4.09
C HIS A 40 -11.48 5.68 -3.87
N GLY A 41 -10.72 5.97 -2.81
CA GLY A 41 -10.16 7.29 -2.60
C GLY A 41 -9.25 7.75 -3.76
N PRO A 42 -8.88 9.03 -3.81
CA PRO A 42 -7.83 9.51 -4.71
C PRO A 42 -6.49 8.82 -4.41
N ALA A 43 -5.64 8.74 -5.44
CA ALA A 43 -4.32 8.13 -5.29
C ALA A 43 -3.42 8.97 -4.37
N SER A 44 -2.73 8.33 -3.43
CA SER A 44 -1.83 9.04 -2.50
C SER A 44 -0.60 9.62 -3.19
N VAL A 45 -0.17 9.00 -4.29
CA VAL A 45 0.92 9.47 -5.13
C VAL A 45 0.47 9.57 -6.59
N PRO A 46 0.95 10.58 -7.34
CA PRO A 46 0.68 10.69 -8.77
C PRO A 46 1.21 9.50 -9.57
N ARG A 47 0.71 9.35 -10.80
CA ARG A 47 1.28 8.37 -11.74
C ARG A 47 2.72 8.71 -12.13
N GLY A 48 3.51 7.68 -12.38
CA GLY A 48 4.91 7.75 -12.81
C GLY A 48 5.88 8.13 -11.69
N VAL A 49 5.44 8.16 -10.42
CA VAL A 49 6.31 8.43 -9.28
C VAL A 49 6.20 7.36 -8.20
N TYR A 50 7.23 7.29 -7.37
CA TYR A 50 7.19 6.54 -6.12
C TYR A 50 7.91 7.31 -5.01
N VAL A 51 7.53 7.01 -3.78
CA VAL A 51 8.17 7.54 -2.56
C VAL A 51 8.43 6.40 -1.59
N VAL A 52 9.42 6.58 -0.71
CA VAL A 52 9.68 5.63 0.39
C VAL A 52 9.04 6.21 1.64
N ASP A 53 7.98 5.57 2.12
CA ASP A 53 7.31 5.97 3.36
C ASP A 53 7.97 5.23 4.54
N PRO A 54 8.62 5.94 5.49
CA PRO A 54 9.28 5.31 6.63
C PRO A 54 8.29 4.73 7.66
N LEU A 55 7.02 5.14 7.63
CA LEU A 55 6.02 4.70 8.61
C LEU A 55 5.56 3.26 8.35
N PRO A 56 5.16 2.51 9.40
CA PRO A 56 4.55 1.20 9.26
C PRO A 56 3.20 1.32 8.53
N PHE A 57 2.90 0.33 7.69
CA PHE A 57 1.64 0.30 6.93
C PHE A 57 0.97 -1.08 6.90
N GLY A 58 -0.34 -1.09 7.10
CA GLY A 58 -1.15 -2.30 7.05
C GLY A 58 -0.89 -3.26 8.23
N ALA A 59 -1.29 -4.51 8.07
CA ALA A 59 -1.08 -5.52 9.12
C ALA A 59 0.41 -5.92 9.27
N PRO A 60 0.83 -6.40 10.46
CA PRO A 60 0.03 -6.62 11.66
C PRO A 60 -0.39 -5.33 12.38
N PHE A 61 -1.37 -5.46 13.28
CA PHE A 61 -1.85 -4.37 14.13
C PHE A 61 -1.62 -4.71 15.60
N GLU A 62 -1.07 -3.74 16.32
CA GLU A 62 -0.72 -3.84 17.74
C GLU A 62 -1.50 -2.79 18.55
N PRO A 63 -1.82 -3.08 19.83
CA PRO A 63 -2.45 -2.11 20.71
C PRO A 63 -1.61 -0.84 20.84
N CYS A 64 -2.26 0.31 20.75
CA CYS A 64 -1.61 1.58 21.03
C CYS A 64 -1.32 1.68 22.53
N GLU A 65 -0.05 1.87 22.89
CA GLU A 65 0.35 2.01 24.30
C GLU A 65 0.01 3.40 24.88
N ASP A 66 -0.09 4.41 24.02
CA ASP A 66 -0.35 5.80 24.38
C ASP A 66 -1.53 6.34 23.57
N GLU A 67 -2.74 6.22 24.14
CA GLU A 67 -3.98 6.68 23.50
C GLU A 67 -4.02 8.20 23.29
N ASP A 68 -3.27 8.98 24.09
CA ASP A 68 -3.21 10.43 23.95
C ASP A 68 -2.28 10.87 22.81
N ALA A 69 -1.30 10.02 22.44
CA ALA A 69 -0.43 10.20 21.28
C ALA A 69 -1.04 9.67 19.97
N TYR A 70 -2.14 8.92 20.07
CA TYR A 70 -2.80 8.32 18.92
C TYR A 70 -3.67 9.36 18.20
N ASP A 71 -3.22 9.80 17.02
CA ASP A 71 -3.88 10.84 16.25
C ASP A 71 -5.13 10.37 15.47
N GLY A 72 -5.53 9.11 15.63
CA GLY A 72 -6.69 8.54 14.93
C GLY A 72 -6.37 7.98 13.54
N ILE A 73 -5.15 8.15 13.04
CA ILE A 73 -4.80 7.89 11.65
C ILE A 73 -3.79 6.75 11.57
N VAL A 74 -4.23 5.60 11.07
CA VAL A 74 -3.29 4.63 10.51
C VAL A 74 -2.77 5.25 9.21
N PRO A 75 -1.45 5.42 9.00
CA PRO A 75 -0.93 5.99 7.76
C PRO A 75 -1.57 5.30 6.55
N GLY A 76 -2.27 6.08 5.71
CA GLY A 76 -2.98 5.61 4.51
C GLY A 76 -4.22 4.73 4.74
N GLY A 77 -4.79 4.69 5.95
CA GLY A 77 -5.92 3.82 6.31
C GLY A 77 -6.93 4.43 7.28
N MET A 78 -7.99 3.66 7.53
CA MET A 78 -9.06 3.96 8.47
C MET A 78 -8.60 3.68 9.90
N TRP A 79 -9.24 4.34 10.86
CA TRP A 79 -9.09 4.03 12.28
C TRP A 79 -9.39 2.55 12.56
N MET A 80 -8.57 1.90 13.39
CA MET A 80 -8.71 0.48 13.74
C MET A 80 -8.79 0.31 15.26
N SER A 81 -9.76 -0.49 15.72
CA SER A 81 -9.88 -0.94 17.12
C SER A 81 -10.46 -2.34 17.19
N ASP A 82 -10.10 -3.09 18.23
CA ASP A 82 -10.67 -4.39 18.56
C ASP A 82 -10.83 -4.57 20.08
N GLU A 83 -11.04 -5.80 20.57
CA GLU A 83 -11.16 -6.11 22.00
C GLU A 83 -9.94 -5.68 22.83
N ARG A 84 -8.78 -5.45 22.19
CA ARG A 84 -7.53 -5.00 22.80
C ARG A 84 -7.42 -3.47 22.87
N GLY A 85 -8.35 -2.72 22.29
CA GLY A 85 -8.38 -1.25 22.27
C GLY A 85 -8.04 -0.64 20.90
N SER A 86 -7.57 0.60 20.91
CA SER A 86 -7.11 1.31 19.71
C SER A 86 -5.84 0.64 19.16
N LEU A 87 -5.76 0.48 17.83
CA LEU A 87 -4.64 -0.22 17.19
C LEU A 87 -3.82 0.71 16.28
N VAL A 88 -2.51 0.50 16.29
CA VAL A 88 -1.54 1.08 15.35
C VAL A 88 -1.02 0.01 14.39
N SER A 89 -0.60 0.41 13.19
CA SER A 89 0.08 -0.49 12.28
C SER A 89 1.48 -0.81 12.81
N ALA A 90 1.80 -2.10 12.85
CA ALA A 90 3.15 -2.65 13.02
C ALA A 90 3.58 -3.39 11.74
N GLY A 91 3.00 -2.99 10.60
CA GLY A 91 3.28 -3.51 9.28
C GLY A 91 4.69 -3.16 8.78
N PRO A 92 5.01 -3.51 7.52
CA PRO A 92 6.29 -3.15 6.92
C PRO A 92 6.52 -1.64 6.95
N CYS A 93 7.70 -1.23 7.40
CA CYS A 93 8.20 0.14 7.33
C CYS A 93 9.06 0.34 6.07
N GLY A 94 9.23 1.59 5.62
CA GLY A 94 10.10 1.87 4.46
C GLY A 94 9.52 1.41 3.13
N THR A 95 8.20 1.27 3.04
CA THR A 95 7.53 0.77 1.84
C THR A 95 7.64 1.73 0.66
N TYR A 96 7.73 1.17 -0.55
CA TYR A 96 7.69 1.97 -1.78
C TYR A 96 6.23 2.23 -2.16
N VAL A 97 5.74 3.44 -1.92
CA VAL A 97 4.37 3.84 -2.25
C VAL A 97 4.30 4.26 -3.72
N LEU A 98 3.40 3.64 -4.47
CA LEU A 98 3.15 3.87 -5.88
C LEU A 98 1.67 4.06 -6.16
N HIS A 99 1.38 4.71 -7.28
CA HIS A 99 0.04 4.71 -7.84
C HIS A 99 -0.29 3.26 -8.27
N PRO A 100 -1.47 2.70 -7.94
CA PRO A 100 -1.78 1.29 -8.24
C PRO A 100 -1.66 0.91 -9.72
N LEU A 101 -1.98 1.85 -10.63
CA LEU A 101 -1.85 1.65 -12.07
C LEU A 101 -0.41 1.68 -12.63
N ASP A 102 0.60 1.97 -11.81
CA ASP A 102 2.00 1.90 -12.25
C ASP A 102 2.65 0.55 -11.90
N VAL A 103 1.92 -0.30 -11.20
CA VAL A 103 2.34 -1.64 -10.81
C VAL A 103 1.84 -2.64 -11.85
N VAL A 104 2.73 -3.51 -12.30
CA VAL A 104 2.48 -4.49 -13.36
C VAL A 104 2.74 -5.91 -12.88
N ASP A 105 2.10 -6.89 -13.52
CA ASP A 105 2.40 -8.33 -13.37
C ASP A 105 2.34 -8.88 -11.92
N LEU A 106 1.49 -8.28 -11.07
CA LEU A 106 1.21 -8.77 -9.72
C LEU A 106 -0.08 -9.58 -9.66
N GLY A 107 0.03 -10.81 -9.18
CA GLY A 107 -1.10 -11.67 -8.82
C GLY A 107 -1.69 -11.33 -7.47
N PHE A 108 -2.80 -11.99 -7.14
CA PHE A 108 -3.42 -11.95 -5.82
C PHE A 108 -2.77 -12.98 -4.90
N HIS A 109 -2.71 -12.65 -3.61
CA HIS A 109 -2.25 -13.59 -2.60
C HIS A 109 -3.15 -14.86 -2.55
N PRO A 110 -2.59 -16.08 -2.41
CA PRO A 110 -3.37 -17.32 -2.41
C PRO A 110 -4.26 -17.50 -1.18
N ASP A 111 -3.86 -16.94 -0.02
CA ASP A 111 -4.74 -16.83 1.14
C ASP A 111 -5.83 -15.79 0.87
N THR A 112 -7.06 -16.27 0.74
CA THR A 112 -8.23 -15.44 0.39
C THR A 112 -8.66 -14.50 1.51
N SER A 113 -8.21 -14.72 2.74
CA SER A 113 -8.46 -13.78 3.84
C SER A 113 -7.74 -12.44 3.61
N ARG A 114 -6.60 -12.48 2.90
CA ARG A 114 -5.76 -11.30 2.60
C ARG A 114 -6.24 -10.46 1.43
N ILE A 115 -7.13 -10.99 0.60
CA ILE A 115 -7.68 -10.29 -0.57
C ILE A 115 -9.08 -9.71 -0.30
N SER A 116 -9.45 -9.61 0.96
CA SER A 116 -10.76 -9.12 1.38
C SER A 116 -10.83 -7.59 1.39
N GLY A 117 -12.04 -7.07 1.14
CA GLY A 117 -12.38 -5.65 1.21
C GLY A 117 -13.74 -5.39 0.56
N CYS A 118 -14.36 -4.24 0.84
CA CYS A 118 -15.75 -3.98 0.44
C CYS A 118 -15.89 -3.83 -1.09
N CYS A 119 -15.02 -3.02 -1.70
CA CYS A 119 -15.05 -2.69 -3.14
C CYS A 119 -13.69 -2.89 -3.83
N GLY A 120 -12.71 -3.46 -3.12
CA GLY A 120 -11.33 -3.60 -3.56
C GLY A 120 -10.47 -4.26 -2.49
N LEU A 121 -9.15 -4.23 -2.66
CA LEU A 121 -8.21 -4.82 -1.71
C LEU A 121 -8.05 -3.94 -0.47
N SER A 122 -8.12 -4.57 0.70
CA SER A 122 -7.83 -3.93 1.98
C SER A 122 -6.37 -4.16 2.39
N PRO A 123 -5.69 -3.15 2.97
CA PRO A 123 -4.36 -3.32 3.54
C PRO A 123 -4.36 -4.00 4.92
N TYR A 124 -5.54 -4.27 5.50
CA TYR A 124 -5.67 -4.67 6.91
C TYR A 124 -5.37 -6.15 7.20
N TYR A 125 -5.07 -6.93 6.17
CA TYR A 125 -4.77 -8.35 6.29
C TYR A 125 -3.37 -8.70 5.77
N GLY A 126 -2.50 -7.70 5.65
CA GLY A 126 -1.09 -7.84 5.27
C GLY A 126 -0.88 -7.86 3.76
N VAL A 127 0.18 -8.53 3.32
CA VAL A 127 0.53 -8.62 1.89
C VAL A 127 -0.56 -9.32 1.11
N ASN A 128 -1.12 -8.60 0.14
CA ASN A 128 -2.27 -9.06 -0.65
C ASN A 128 -1.94 -9.20 -2.15
N ARG A 129 -0.73 -8.85 -2.57
CA ARG A 129 -0.20 -9.04 -3.92
C ARG A 129 1.10 -9.85 -3.92
N VAL A 130 1.19 -10.75 -4.89
CA VAL A 130 2.35 -11.63 -5.08
C VAL A 130 2.94 -11.46 -6.47
N CYS A 131 4.25 -11.61 -6.58
CA CYS A 131 4.93 -11.80 -7.86
C CYS A 131 4.53 -13.17 -8.44
N SER A 132 4.65 -13.36 -9.75
CA SER A 132 4.40 -14.65 -10.42
C SER A 132 5.30 -15.79 -9.92
N CYS A 133 6.45 -15.47 -9.31
CA CYS A 133 7.30 -16.46 -8.65
C CYS A 133 6.80 -16.88 -7.25
N GLY A 134 5.73 -16.27 -6.74
CA GLY A 134 5.14 -16.54 -5.44
C GLY A 134 5.64 -15.62 -4.30
N ALA A 135 6.59 -14.73 -4.56
CA ALA A 135 7.05 -13.79 -3.53
C ALA A 135 5.94 -12.80 -3.13
N GLU A 136 5.73 -12.64 -1.82
CA GLU A 136 4.85 -11.65 -1.20
C GLU A 136 5.46 -10.25 -1.32
N VAL A 137 5.06 -9.47 -2.32
CA VAL A 137 5.80 -8.24 -2.71
C VAL A 137 5.05 -6.93 -2.44
N ALA A 138 3.72 -6.94 -2.28
CA ALA A 138 3.00 -5.68 -2.12
C ALA A 138 1.69 -5.75 -1.33
N ILE A 139 1.40 -4.63 -0.67
CA ILE A 139 0.10 -4.33 -0.07
C ILE A 139 -0.58 -3.29 -0.97
N THR A 140 -1.66 -3.68 -1.65
CA THR A 140 -2.52 -2.73 -2.38
C THR A 140 -3.69 -2.33 -1.50
N ALA A 141 -3.89 -1.03 -1.33
CA ALA A 141 -5.12 -0.44 -0.81
C ALA A 141 -5.93 0.10 -1.99
N SER A 142 -7.12 -0.46 -2.19
CA SER A 142 -8.03 -0.02 -3.25
C SER A 142 -9.49 -0.14 -2.86
N ASP A 143 -9.78 -0.29 -1.56
CA ASP A 143 -11.14 -0.33 -1.06
C ASP A 143 -11.78 1.07 -1.10
N CYS A 144 -13.09 1.10 -0.91
CA CYS A 144 -13.87 2.33 -0.90
C CYS A 144 -13.92 2.99 0.47
N SER A 145 -12.91 2.80 1.32
CA SER A 145 -12.88 3.34 2.69
C SER A 145 -11.50 3.89 3.07
N GLY A 146 -10.48 3.61 2.27
CA GLY A 146 -9.11 4.05 2.48
C GLY A 146 -8.48 4.70 1.25
N GLY A 147 -7.16 4.87 1.31
CA GLY A 147 -6.37 5.39 0.22
C GLY A 147 -6.34 4.46 -1.00
N TYR A 148 -5.97 5.02 -2.16
CA TYR A 148 -5.74 4.27 -3.38
C TYR A 148 -4.25 4.21 -3.70
N GLU A 149 -3.57 3.16 -3.24
CA GLU A 149 -2.12 3.04 -3.32
C GLU A 149 -1.65 1.59 -3.37
N THR A 150 -0.46 1.37 -3.92
CA THR A 150 0.23 0.09 -3.79
C THR A 150 1.59 0.32 -3.17
N ARG A 151 1.85 -0.41 -2.08
CA ARG A 151 3.07 -0.32 -1.29
C ARG A 151 3.88 -1.57 -1.46
N LEU A 152 5.03 -1.47 -2.14
CA LEU A 152 5.93 -2.62 -2.27
C LEU A 152 6.75 -2.80 -0.99
N VAL A 153 6.91 -4.05 -0.56
CA VAL A 153 7.63 -4.42 0.67
C VAL A 153 9.15 -4.35 0.42
N PRO A 154 9.91 -3.56 1.22
CA PRO A 154 11.27 -3.18 0.85
C PRO A 154 12.24 -4.36 0.65
N ASP A 155 12.24 -5.34 1.55
CA ASP A 155 13.15 -6.50 1.48
C ASP A 155 12.83 -7.46 0.32
N THR A 156 11.72 -7.23 -0.37
CA THR A 156 11.25 -8.08 -1.48
C THR A 156 11.46 -7.43 -2.84
N VAL A 157 12.02 -6.22 -2.86
CA VAL A 157 12.17 -5.39 -4.07
C VAL A 157 13.60 -4.88 -4.22
N ARG A 158 14.07 -4.84 -5.47
CA ARG A 158 15.30 -4.18 -5.89
C ARG A 158 14.96 -3.01 -6.79
N VAL A 159 15.66 -1.90 -6.58
CA VAL A 159 15.52 -0.71 -7.42
C VAL A 159 16.64 -0.74 -8.47
N GLU A 160 16.24 -0.72 -9.74
CA GLU A 160 17.17 -0.70 -10.88
C GLU A 160 17.00 0.60 -11.66
N SER A 161 18.07 1.10 -12.27
CA SER A 161 17.97 2.23 -13.20
C SER A 161 17.29 1.76 -14.48
N ALA A 162 16.24 2.47 -14.90
CA ALA A 162 15.63 2.22 -16.20
C ALA A 162 16.67 2.53 -17.30
N PRO A 163 16.74 1.70 -18.35
CA PRO A 163 17.59 1.96 -19.51
C PRO A 163 17.19 3.23 -20.28
#